data_AF-A0A317Z513-F1
#
_entry.id   AF-A0A317Z513-F1
#
_cell.length_a   1.000
_cell.length_b   1.000
_cell.length_c   1.000
_cell.angle_alpha   90.00
_cell.angle_beta   90.00
_cell.angle_gamma   90.00
#
_symmetry.space_group_name_H-M   'P 1'
#
loop_
_entity.id
_entity.type
_entity.pdbx_description
1 polymer ?
#
loop_
_entity_poly.entity_id
_entity_poly.type
_entity_poly.pdbx_seq_one_letter_code
_entity_poly.pdbx_strand_id
1 'polypeptide(L)'
;IKAGFKDVPQVTLSNETTNIVDALVETKISSSKRQAREDITNGAIYINGERQQDLAYTLSSDDRYDDTFTIIRRGKKKYFMVNYQ
;
A
#
# COMPACT_ATOMS: atom_id res chain seq x y z
N ILE A 1 -19.43 10.10 1.59
CA ILE A 1 -18.29 9.16 1.45
C ILE A 1 -16.91 9.87 1.57
N LYS A 2 -16.79 11.20 1.36
CA LYS A 2 -15.54 11.99 1.51
C LYS A 2 -15.08 12.33 2.94
N ALA A 3 -15.76 11.86 4.00
CA ALA A 3 -15.56 12.37 5.37
C ALA A 3 -14.66 11.50 6.28
N GLY A 4 -14.27 10.29 5.86
CA GLY A 4 -13.56 9.33 6.71
C GLY A 4 -12.04 9.26 6.54
N PHE A 5 -11.47 9.94 5.54
CA PHE A 5 -10.05 9.79 5.16
C PHE A 5 -9.20 11.05 5.43
N LYS A 6 -9.73 12.03 6.17
CA LYS A 6 -9.03 13.30 6.45
C LYS A 6 -7.74 13.13 7.28
N ASP A 7 -7.65 12.05 8.06
CA ASP A 7 -6.50 11.76 8.93
C ASP A 7 -5.58 10.68 8.37
N VAL A 8 -5.80 10.24 7.13
CA VAL A 8 -5.00 9.19 6.51
C VAL A 8 -3.78 9.81 5.83
N PRO A 9 -2.54 9.45 6.25
CA PRO A 9 -1.33 9.94 5.60
C PRO A 9 -1.34 9.62 4.11
N GLN A 10 -1.18 10.67 3.30
CA GLN A 10 -1.03 10.54 1.86
C GLN A 10 0.44 10.37 1.53
N VAL A 11 0.74 9.39 0.68
CA VAL A 11 2.09 9.03 0.26
C VAL A 11 2.09 8.88 -1.26
N THR A 12 3.21 9.24 -1.88
CA THR A 12 3.37 9.15 -3.34
C THR A 12 4.15 7.89 -3.68
N LEU A 13 3.75 7.22 -4.76
CA LEU A 13 4.40 6.05 -5.31
C LEU A 13 4.65 6.28 -6.81
N SER A 14 5.85 5.98 -7.29
CA SER A 14 6.16 6.08 -8.71
C SER A 14 5.38 5.05 -9.52
N ASN A 15 4.89 5.45 -10.70
CA ASN A 15 4.20 4.54 -11.62
C ASN A 15 5.05 3.35 -12.11
N GLU A 16 6.38 3.44 -12.03
CA GLU A 16 7.29 2.35 -12.39
C GLU A 16 7.32 1.22 -11.34
N THR A 17 6.92 1.51 -10.10
CA THR A 17 7.00 0.56 -8.99
C THR A 17 5.79 -0.35 -8.98
N THR A 18 5.97 -1.54 -9.53
CA THR A 18 4.94 -2.59 -9.62
C THR A 18 4.95 -3.52 -8.40
N ASN A 19 6.09 -3.76 -7.77
CA ASN A 19 6.19 -4.73 -6.67
C ASN A 19 5.68 -4.14 -5.34
N ILE A 20 4.84 -4.88 -4.62
CA ILE A 20 4.31 -4.49 -3.29
C ILE A 20 5.42 -4.16 -2.28
N VAL A 21 6.54 -4.88 -2.29
CA VAL A 21 7.65 -4.70 -1.35
C VAL A 21 8.31 -3.35 -1.58
N ASP A 22 8.61 -3.04 -2.84
CA ASP A 22 9.22 -1.77 -3.21
C ASP A 22 8.24 -0.62 -2.99
N ALA A 23 6.95 -0.83 -3.30
CA ALA A 23 5.90 0.14 -3.05
C ALA A 23 5.80 0.54 -1.57
N LEU A 24 5.83 -0.43 -0.64
CA LEU A 24 5.80 -0.18 0.80
C LEU A 24 7.03 0.60 1.31
N VAL A 25 8.18 0.41 0.70
CA VAL A 25 9.42 1.09 1.08
C VAL A 25 9.46 2.50 0.50
N GLU A 26 9.08 2.67 -0.75
CA GLU A 26 9.05 3.96 -1.44
C GLU A 26 8.05 4.92 -0.82
N THR A 27 6.85 4.41 -0.50
CA THR A 27 5.81 5.15 0.22
C THR A 27 6.15 5.41 1.70
N LYS A 28 7.30 4.91 2.19
CA LYS A 28 7.74 4.99 3.60
C LYS A 28 6.74 4.38 4.59
N ILE A 29 5.84 3.51 4.12
CA ILE A 29 4.95 2.72 5.00
C ILE A 29 5.78 1.76 5.84
N SER A 30 6.79 1.14 5.22
CA SER A 30 7.76 0.29 5.86
C SER A 30 9.16 0.89 5.78
N SER A 31 9.94 0.74 6.86
CA SER A 31 11.26 1.37 7.00
C SER A 31 12.36 0.70 6.17
N SER A 32 12.15 -0.56 5.76
CA SER A 32 13.14 -1.32 5.00
C SER A 32 12.48 -2.43 4.18
N LYS A 33 13.18 -2.92 3.14
CA LYS A 33 12.72 -4.07 2.34
C LYS A 33 12.48 -5.32 3.19
N ARG A 34 13.34 -5.58 4.20
CA ARG A 34 13.16 -6.69 5.14
C ARG A 34 11.86 -6.55 5.92
N GLN A 35 11.60 -5.34 6.46
CA GLN A 35 10.39 -5.07 7.23
C GLN A 35 9.13 -5.19 6.37
N ALA A 36 9.17 -4.70 5.13
CA ALA A 36 8.06 -4.83 4.19
C ALA A 36 7.71 -6.30 3.94
N ARG A 37 8.71 -7.16 3.70
CA ARG A 37 8.49 -8.60 3.51
C ARG A 37 7.91 -9.27 4.74
N GLU A 38 8.40 -8.96 5.93
CA GLU A 38 7.84 -9.50 7.18
C GLU A 38 6.39 -9.05 7.40
N ASP A 39 6.10 -7.78 7.17
CA ASP A 39 4.74 -7.24 7.31
C ASP A 39 3.78 -7.93 6.33
N ILE A 40 4.22 -8.22 5.09
CA ILE A 40 3.45 -8.97 4.09
C ILE A 40 3.25 -10.42 4.52
N THR A 41 4.33 -11.15 4.85
CA THR A 41 4.24 -12.56 5.25
C THR A 41 3.35 -12.76 6.49
N ASN A 42 3.45 -11.86 7.46
CA ASN A 42 2.59 -11.84 8.65
C ASN A 42 1.12 -11.49 8.33
N GLY A 43 0.85 -11.00 7.11
CA GLY A 43 -0.44 -10.50 6.65
C GLY A 43 -0.89 -9.26 7.41
N ALA A 44 0.07 -8.43 7.81
CA ALA A 44 -0.22 -7.10 8.34
C ALA A 44 -0.65 -6.14 7.23
N ILE A 45 -0.43 -6.46 5.96
CA ILE A 45 -0.74 -5.58 4.83
C ILE A 45 -2.10 -5.93 4.24
N TYR A 46 -2.93 -4.89 4.06
CA TYR A 46 -4.18 -4.95 3.32
C TYR A 46 -4.14 -3.92 2.21
N ILE A 47 -4.48 -4.31 1.00
CA ILE A 47 -4.59 -3.44 -0.17
C ILE A 47 -6.06 -3.39 -0.54
N ASN A 48 -6.65 -2.18 -0.59
CA ASN A 48 -8.07 -1.97 -0.90
C ASN A 48 -9.06 -2.78 -0.04
N GLY A 49 -8.62 -3.21 1.15
CA GLY A 49 -9.43 -4.03 2.06
C GLY A 49 -9.14 -5.53 1.99
N GLU A 50 -8.42 -5.99 0.97
CA GLU A 50 -7.99 -7.39 0.84
C GLU A 50 -6.65 -7.62 1.50
N ARG A 51 -6.53 -8.73 2.25
CA ARG A 51 -5.29 -9.09 2.92
C ARG A 51 -4.30 -9.61 1.88
N GLN A 52 -3.13 -8.97 1.76
CA GLN A 52 -2.07 -9.44 0.87
C GLN A 52 -0.92 -10.07 1.66
N GLN A 53 -0.61 -11.32 1.32
CA GLN A 53 0.50 -12.09 1.90
C GLN A 53 1.53 -12.51 0.86
N ASP A 54 1.26 -12.27 -0.41
CA ASP A 54 2.19 -12.61 -1.48
C ASP A 54 3.26 -11.51 -1.65
N LEU A 55 4.51 -11.94 -1.57
CA LEU A 55 5.71 -11.11 -1.79
C LEU A 55 5.93 -10.81 -3.27
N ALA A 56 5.44 -11.70 -4.14
CA ALA A 56 5.47 -11.54 -5.59
C ALA A 56 4.28 -10.73 -6.10
N TYR A 57 3.41 -10.24 -5.21
CA TYR A 57 2.28 -9.43 -5.62
C TYR A 57 2.74 -8.17 -6.35
N THR A 58 2.26 -8.04 -7.57
CA THR A 58 2.39 -6.84 -8.38
C THR A 58 1.10 -6.04 -8.28
N LEU A 59 1.21 -4.79 -7.85
CA LEU A 59 0.14 -3.81 -7.91
C LEU A 59 -0.24 -3.63 -9.38
N SER A 60 -1.41 -4.15 -9.77
CA SER A 60 -1.94 -4.01 -11.12
C SER A 60 -2.70 -2.68 -11.25
N SER A 61 -2.82 -2.17 -12.48
CA SER A 61 -3.74 -1.09 -12.84
C SER A 61 -5.18 -1.38 -12.41
N ASP A 62 -5.55 -2.67 -12.35
CA ASP A 62 -6.88 -3.12 -11.91
C ASP A 62 -7.15 -2.88 -10.42
N ASP A 63 -6.10 -2.73 -9.61
CA ASP A 63 -6.21 -2.39 -8.18
C ASP A 63 -6.25 -0.87 -7.93
N ARG A 64 -6.17 -0.06 -8.98
CA ARG A 64 -6.20 1.40 -8.84
C ARG A 64 -7.65 1.87 -8.94
N TYR A 65 -8.15 2.47 -7.87
CA TYR A 65 -9.41 3.20 -7.97
C TYR A 65 -9.18 4.45 -8.82
N ASP A 66 -9.88 4.53 -9.96
CA ASP A 66 -9.79 5.63 -10.93
C ASP A 66 -8.36 5.94 -11.40
N ASP A 67 -7.47 4.94 -11.45
CA ASP A 67 -6.06 5.10 -11.86
C ASP A 67 -5.26 6.15 -11.04
N THR A 68 -5.81 6.59 -9.91
CA THR A 68 -5.33 7.79 -9.20
C THR A 68 -4.78 7.45 -7.81
N PHE A 69 -5.38 6.48 -7.09
CA PHE A 69 -4.91 6.13 -5.76
C PHE A 69 -5.30 4.71 -5.31
N THR A 70 -4.52 4.16 -4.39
CA THR A 70 -4.74 2.87 -3.72
C THR A 70 -4.70 3.07 -2.21
N ILE A 71 -5.54 2.35 -1.47
CA ILE A 71 -5.53 2.40 -0.01
C ILE A 71 -4.75 1.21 0.51
N ILE A 72 -3.63 1.48 1.18
CA ILE A 72 -2.86 0.47 1.90
C ILE A 72 -3.12 0.61 3.38
N ARG A 73 -3.45 -0.49 4.05
CA ARG A 73 -3.57 -0.56 5.49
C ARG A 73 -2.49 -1.47 6.05
N ARG A 74 -1.77 -0.98 7.05
CA ARG A 74 -0.83 -1.76 7.85
C ARG A 74 -1.40 -2.04 9.25
N GLY A 75 -1.59 -3.31 9.56
CA GLY A 75 -2.17 -3.79 10.80
C GLY A 75 -3.63 -3.37 10.98
N LYS A 76 -4.06 -3.19 12.23
CA LYS A 76 -5.49 -2.97 12.54
C LYS A 76 -6.00 -1.55 12.28
N LYS A 77 -5.16 -0.52 12.40
CA LYS A 77 -5.62 0.89 12.44
C LYS A 77 -4.87 1.85 11.51
N LYS A 78 -3.69 1.50 10.99
CA LYS A 78 -2.91 2.43 10.17
C LYS A 78 -3.33 2.30 8.72
N TYR A 79 -4.03 3.30 8.22
CA TYR A 79 -4.35 3.44 6.80
C TYR A 79 -3.37 4.41 6.16
N PHE A 80 -3.10 4.22 4.89
CA PHE A 80 -2.24 5.05 4.05
C PHE A 80 -2.91 5.18 2.69
N MET A 81 -2.96 6.40 2.18
CA MET A 81 -3.48 6.68 0.84
C MET A 81 -2.29 6.85 -0.09
N VAL A 82 -2.11 5.89 -0.99
CA VAL A 82 -1.02 5.87 -1.95
C VAL A 82 -1.51 6.51 -3.24
N ASN A 83 -0.94 7.64 -3.60
CA ASN A 83 -1.20 8.32 -4.87
C ASN A 83 -0.10 7.95 -5.86
N TYR A 84 -0.47 7.63 -7.09
CA TYR A 84 0.49 7.33 -8.15
C TYR A 84 0.95 8.63 -8.83
N GLN A 85 2.27 8.79 -9.00
CA GLN A 85 2.90 9.90 -9.73
C GLN A 85 3.72 9.36 -10.90
#